data_AF-W1TY73-F1
#
_entry.id   AF-W1TY73-F1
#
_cell.length_a   1.000
_cell.length_b   1.000
_cell.length_c   1.000
_cell.angle_alpha   90.00
_cell.angle_beta   90.00
_cell.angle_gamma   90.00
#
_symmetry.space_group_name_H-M   'P 1'
#
loop_
_entity.id
_entity.type
_entity.pdbx_description
1 polymer ?
#
loop_
_entity_poly.entity_id
_entity_poly.type
_entity_poly.pdbx_seq_one_letter_code
_entity_poly.pdbx_strand_id
1 'polypeptide(L)'
;ISYTCKDVGHLAHEDLLDLFAKTSDCFEMLAPSFQRFKRHKQMKLSELVTLVLRKPEQNLRLPLVVCQKKVYPDMSVEEARTFLPRDHKEVLFREHLFKDLTEQEDL
;
A
#
# COMPACT_ATOMS: atom_id res chain seq x y z
N ILE A 1 -1.26 13.32 10.77
CA ILE A 1 -1.10 12.78 9.40
C ILE A 1 -2.49 12.73 8.78
N SER A 2 -2.68 13.33 7.62
CA SER A 2 -3.91 13.21 6.84
C SER A 2 -3.71 12.14 5.77
N TYR A 3 -4.62 11.18 5.69
CA TYR A 3 -4.67 10.20 4.61
C TYR A 3 -6.10 10.11 4.08
N THR A 4 -6.23 9.69 2.83
CA THR A 4 -7.51 9.43 2.20
C THR A 4 -7.58 7.94 1.87
N CYS A 5 -8.58 7.25 2.40
CA CYS A 5 -8.87 5.89 1.98
C CYS A 5 -9.69 5.92 0.70
N LYS A 6 -9.30 5.10 -0.27
CA LYS A 6 -10.10 4.81 -1.45
C LYS A 6 -10.40 3.33 -1.46
N ASP A 7 -11.68 3.02 -1.59
CA ASP A 7 -12.11 1.64 -1.74
C ASP A 7 -11.70 1.09 -3.11
N VAL A 8 -11.24 -0.15 -3.12
CA VAL A 8 -10.64 -0.79 -4.30
C VAL A 8 -11.72 -1.20 -5.31
N GLY A 9 -12.97 -1.38 -4.87
CA GLY A 9 -14.11 -1.64 -5.76
C GLY A 9 -14.49 -0.43 -6.62
N HIS A 10 -14.10 0.78 -6.21
CA HIS A 10 -14.38 2.04 -6.93
C HIS A 10 -13.18 2.54 -7.76
N LEU A 11 -12.20 1.68 -8.03
CA LEU A 11 -11.01 2.04 -8.78
C LEU A 11 -11.34 2.15 -10.28
N ALA A 12 -11.11 3.32 -10.85
CA ALA A 12 -11.34 3.57 -12.27
C ALA A 12 -10.07 3.30 -13.10
N HIS A 13 -10.24 3.27 -14.42
CA HIS A 13 -9.12 3.12 -15.37
C HIS A 13 -8.07 4.22 -15.20
N GLU A 14 -8.51 5.46 -14.98
CA GLU A 14 -7.63 6.61 -14.77
C GLU A 14 -6.81 6.46 -13.49
N ASP A 15 -7.43 6.01 -12.39
CA ASP A 15 -6.73 5.80 -11.12
C ASP A 15 -5.59 4.78 -11.25
N LEU A 16 -5.82 3.68 -11.97
CA LEU A 16 -4.82 2.63 -12.15
C LEU A 16 -3.67 3.11 -13.04
N LEU A 17 -3.96 3.87 -14.10
CA LEU A 17 -2.92 4.50 -14.92
C LEU A 17 -2.10 5.49 -14.12
N ASP A 18 -2.76 6.28 -13.27
CA ASP A 18 -2.12 7.24 -12.38
C ASP A 18 -1.18 6.55 -11.38
N LEU A 19 -1.59 5.40 -10.86
CA LEU A 19 -0.78 4.54 -10.00
C LEU A 19 0.42 3.97 -10.76
N PHE A 20 0.20 3.47 -11.98
CA PHE A 20 1.26 2.93 -12.84
C PHE A 20 2.30 4.00 -13.18
N ALA A 21 1.88 5.24 -13.43
CA ALA A 21 2.76 6.37 -13.69
C ALA A 21 3.63 6.76 -12.46
N LYS A 22 3.21 6.40 -11.25
CA LYS A 22 3.94 6.63 -9.99
C LYS A 22 4.91 5.48 -9.65
N THR A 23 4.97 4.44 -10.47
CA THR A 23 5.84 3.29 -10.30
C THR A 23 6.78 3.13 -11.49
N SER A 24 8.03 2.72 -11.25
CA SER A 24 8.94 2.33 -12.34
C SER A 24 8.55 0.99 -12.97
N ASP A 25 7.95 0.11 -12.17
CA ASP A 25 7.46 -1.19 -12.61
C ASP A 25 6.07 -1.45 -12.03
N CYS A 26 5.03 -1.28 -12.86
CA CYS A 26 3.65 -1.50 -12.46
C CYS A 26 3.40 -2.94 -11.99
N PHE A 27 4.19 -3.93 -12.41
CA PHE A 27 3.99 -5.31 -11.98
C PHE A 27 4.32 -5.54 -10.50
N GLU A 28 5.09 -4.65 -9.85
CA GLU A 28 5.36 -4.76 -8.41
C GLU A 28 4.10 -4.61 -7.56
N MET A 29 3.12 -3.85 -8.06
CA MET A 29 1.85 -3.61 -7.36
C MET A 29 0.74 -4.60 -7.74
N LEU A 30 0.99 -5.45 -8.72
CA LEU A 30 0.07 -6.49 -9.17
C LEU A 30 0.34 -7.81 -8.44
N ALA A 31 -0.68 -8.66 -8.38
CA ALA A 31 -0.54 -10.00 -7.84
C ALA A 31 0.54 -10.80 -8.61
N PRO A 32 1.28 -11.72 -7.95
CA PRO A 32 2.34 -12.50 -8.60
C PRO A 32 1.90 -13.24 -9.87
N SER A 33 0.61 -13.58 -9.98
CA SER A 33 0.01 -14.19 -11.18
C SER A 33 0.15 -13.34 -12.45
N PHE A 34 0.37 -12.03 -12.33
CA PHE A 34 0.58 -11.11 -13.44
C PHE A 34 2.02 -11.05 -13.93
N GLN A 35 2.99 -11.57 -13.18
CA GLN A 35 4.40 -11.59 -13.58
C GLN A 35 4.64 -12.39 -14.87
N ARG A 36 3.75 -13.34 -15.18
CA ARG A 36 3.76 -14.04 -16.48
C ARG A 36 3.62 -13.08 -17.65
N PHE A 37 2.79 -12.03 -17.51
CA PHE A 37 2.51 -11.07 -18.57
C PHE A 37 3.69 -10.12 -18.80
N LYS A 38 4.53 -9.87 -17.79
CA LYS A 38 5.77 -9.07 -17.92
C LYS A 38 6.74 -9.64 -18.97
N ARG A 39 6.74 -10.95 -19.16
CA ARG A 39 7.58 -11.64 -20.16
C ARG A 39 6.90 -11.79 -21.52
N HIS A 40 5.59 -11.58 -21.61
CA HIS A 40 4.82 -11.68 -22.84
C HIS A 40 4.72 -10.34 -23.55
N LYS A 41 5.48 -10.17 -24.64
CA LYS A 41 5.51 -8.94 -25.46
C LYS A 41 4.20 -8.57 -26.18
N GLN A 42 3.19 -9.43 -26.16
CA GLN A 42 1.95 -9.23 -26.92
C GLN A 42 0.83 -8.54 -26.14
N MET A 43 0.92 -8.47 -24.82
CA MET A 43 -0.15 -7.89 -24.00
C MET A 43 -0.08 -6.37 -24.00
N LYS A 44 -1.19 -5.71 -24.35
CA LYS A 44 -1.28 -4.25 -24.32
C LYS A 44 -1.53 -3.76 -22.90
N LEU A 45 -1.10 -2.53 -22.61
CA LEU A 45 -1.34 -1.89 -21.31
C LEU A 45 -2.85 -1.76 -21.00
N SER A 46 -3.67 -1.42 -22.00
CA SER A 46 -5.13 -1.31 -21.83
C SER A 46 -5.79 -2.64 -21.45
N GLU A 47 -5.31 -3.74 -22.02
CA GLU A 47 -5.77 -5.09 -21.70
C GLU A 47 -5.37 -5.46 -20.26
N LEU A 48 -4.15 -5.09 -19.84
CA LEU A 48 -3.67 -5.25 -18.47
C LEU A 48 -4.54 -4.50 -17.48
N VAL A 49 -4.79 -3.22 -17.72
CA VAL A 49 -5.65 -2.39 -16.85
C VAL A 49 -7.04 -3.00 -16.75
N THR A 50 -7.65 -3.38 -17.88
CA THR A 50 -8.97 -4.03 -17.90
C THR A 50 -8.98 -5.33 -17.10
N LEU A 51 -7.92 -6.15 -17.20
CA LEU A 51 -7.82 -7.40 -16.47
C LEU A 51 -7.69 -7.18 -14.97
N VAL A 52 -6.87 -6.22 -14.55
CA VAL A 52 -6.71 -5.83 -13.14
C VAL A 52 -8.05 -5.36 -12.57
N LEU A 53 -8.74 -4.43 -13.26
CA LEU A 53 -10.02 -3.85 -12.84
C LEU A 53 -11.20 -4.83 -12.78
N ARG A 54 -11.11 -6.01 -13.42
CA ARG A 54 -12.16 -7.04 -13.29
C ARG A 54 -12.30 -7.58 -11.87
N LYS A 55 -11.19 -7.71 -11.15
CA LYS A 55 -11.12 -8.20 -9.77
C LYS A 55 -9.97 -7.51 -9.03
N PRO A 56 -10.08 -6.20 -8.77
CA PRO A 56 -8.95 -5.41 -8.29
C PRO A 56 -8.47 -5.88 -6.91
N GLU A 57 -9.36 -6.38 -6.05
CA GLU A 57 -9.02 -6.97 -4.75
C GLU A 57 -8.08 -8.19 -4.83
N GLN A 58 -8.18 -8.98 -5.90
CA GLN A 58 -7.36 -10.19 -6.10
C GLN A 58 -6.15 -9.93 -6.99
N ASN A 59 -6.24 -8.90 -7.84
CA ASN A 59 -5.25 -8.60 -8.86
C ASN A 59 -4.23 -7.56 -8.40
N LEU A 60 -4.54 -6.79 -7.35
CA LEU A 60 -3.63 -5.82 -6.72
C LEU A 60 -3.07 -6.40 -5.42
N ARG A 61 -1.83 -6.02 -5.10
CA ARG A 61 -1.20 -6.32 -3.82
C ARG A 61 -1.61 -5.29 -2.78
N LEU A 62 -2.75 -5.55 -2.15
CA LEU A 62 -3.30 -4.71 -1.10
C LEU A 62 -2.61 -4.98 0.25
N PRO A 63 -2.54 -3.97 1.14
CA PRO A 63 -2.91 -2.58 0.92
C PRO A 63 -1.92 -1.84 0.02
N LEU A 64 -2.44 -0.96 -0.85
CA LEU A 64 -1.62 -0.05 -1.67
C LEU A 64 -1.54 1.31 -0.98
N VAL A 65 -0.34 1.67 -0.51
CA VAL A 65 -0.10 2.98 0.11
C VAL A 65 0.63 3.87 -0.90
N VAL A 66 0.14 5.09 -1.09
CA VAL A 66 0.77 6.10 -1.95
C VAL A 66 1.29 7.24 -1.09
N CYS A 67 2.60 7.47 -1.12
CA CYS A 67 3.24 8.54 -0.36
C CYS A 67 4.35 9.18 -1.21
N GLN A 68 4.40 10.52 -1.24
CA GLN A 68 5.42 11.29 -1.97
C GLN A 68 5.64 10.82 -3.43
N LYS A 69 4.55 10.51 -4.15
CA LYS A 69 4.55 9.97 -5.52
C LYS A 69 5.18 8.59 -5.70
N LYS A 70 5.43 7.87 -4.60
CA LYS A 70 5.84 6.46 -4.62
C LYS A 70 4.69 5.59 -4.15
N VAL A 71 4.55 4.42 -4.76
CA VAL A 71 3.57 3.41 -4.36
C VAL A 71 4.26 2.29 -3.61
N TYR A 72 3.64 1.86 -2.52
CA TYR A 72 4.10 0.81 -1.64
C TYR A 72 3.02 -0.29 -1.60
N PRO A 73 3.24 -1.41 -2.28
CA PRO A 73 2.33 -2.56 -2.24
C PRO A 73 2.58 -3.44 -1.02
N ASP A 74 1.53 -4.15 -0.58
CA ASP A 74 1.61 -5.18 0.47
C ASP A 74 2.18 -4.67 1.79
N MET A 75 1.83 -3.42 2.13
CA MET A 75 2.46 -2.71 3.24
C MET A 75 2.06 -3.29 4.60
N SER A 76 3.06 -3.62 5.41
CA SER A 76 2.84 -4.10 6.79
C SER A 76 2.59 -2.95 7.77
N VAL A 77 2.09 -3.30 8.96
CA VAL A 77 1.89 -2.33 10.05
C VAL A 77 3.24 -1.74 10.50
N GLU A 78 4.28 -2.56 10.53
CA GLU A 78 5.65 -2.18 10.89
C GLU A 78 6.22 -1.17 9.88
N GLU A 79 6.03 -1.42 8.59
CA GLU A 79 6.44 -0.50 7.53
C GLU A 79 5.63 0.80 7.56
N ALA A 80 4.33 0.71 7.85
CA ALA A 80 3.46 1.89 7.98
C ALA A 80 3.92 2.85 9.10
N ARG A 81 4.57 2.34 10.16
CA ARG A 81 5.16 3.18 11.21
C ARG A 81 6.22 4.13 10.68
N THR A 82 6.84 3.86 9.53
CA THR A 82 7.84 4.75 8.92
C THR A 82 7.25 6.12 8.54
N PHE A 83 5.94 6.19 8.25
CA PHE A 83 5.27 7.44 7.91
C PHE A 83 4.91 8.30 9.13
N LEU A 84 4.99 7.77 10.34
CA LEU A 84 4.72 8.52 11.57
C LEU A 84 5.86 9.53 11.84
N PRO A 85 5.55 10.82 12.11
CA PRO A 85 6.53 11.80 12.55
C PRO A 85 7.24 11.34 13.83
N ARG A 86 8.50 11.76 14.01
CA ARG A 86 9.31 11.38 15.17
C ARG A 86 8.65 11.75 16.50
N ASP A 87 8.10 12.96 16.59
CA ASP A 87 7.46 13.47 17.81
C ASP A 87 6.29 12.59 18.25
N HIS A 88 5.49 12.10 17.28
CA HIS A 88 4.40 11.16 17.58
C HIS A 88 4.92 9.80 18.06
N LYS A 89 6.05 9.31 17.52
CA LYS A 89 6.66 8.05 17.99
C LYS A 89 7.20 8.19 19.41
N GLU A 90 7.79 9.34 19.72
CA GLU A 90 8.32 9.61 21.06
C GLU A 90 7.19 9.66 22.10
N VAL A 91 6.08 10.33 21.78
CA VAL A 91 4.89 10.35 22.65
C VAL A 91 4.34 8.93 22.87
N LEU A 92 4.10 8.18 21.80
CA LEU A 92 3.60 6.80 21.90
C LEU A 92 4.54 5.90 22.70
N PHE A 93 5.85 6.06 22.53
CA PHE A 93 6.85 5.30 23.27
C PHE A 93 6.83 5.65 24.76
N ARG A 94 6.77 6.94 25.10
CA ARG A 94 6.66 7.40 26.48
C ARG A 94 5.37 6.89 27.12
N GLU A 95 4.23 6.98 26.43
CA GLU A 95 2.95 6.44 26.91
C GLU A 95 3.00 4.93 27.14
N HIS A 96 3.67 4.18 26.26
CA HIS A 96 3.85 2.73 26.44
C HIS A 96 4.70 2.42 27.68
N LEU A 97 5.84 3.11 27.85
CA LEU A 97 6.69 2.95 29.03
C LEU A 97 5.95 3.28 30.34
N PHE A 98 5.12 4.33 30.35
CA PHE A 98 4.33 4.67 31.52
C PHE A 98 3.27 3.62 31.85
N LYS A 99 2.64 3.02 30.83
CA LYS A 99 1.71 1.90 31.04
C LYS A 99 2.40 0.68 31.65
N ASP A 100 3.54 0.29 31.10
CA ASP A 100 4.31 -0.85 31.60
C ASP A 100 4.73 -0.64 33.06
N LEU A 101 5.11 0.59 33.43
CA LEU A 101 5.45 0.95 34.81
C LEU A 101 4.24 0.85 35.76
N THR A 102 3.08 1.35 35.35
CA THR A 102 1.85 1.24 36.17
C THR A 102 1.37 -0.21 36.32
N GLU A 103 1.53 -1.05 35.30
CA GLU A 103 1.17 -2.47 35.37
C GLU A 103 2.15 -3.30 36.22
N GLN A 104 3.38 -2.83 36.42
CA GLN A 104 4.35 -3.44 37.35
C GLN A 104 4.15 -3.01 38.81
N GLU A 105 3.50 -1.87 39.08
CA GLU A 105 3.24 -1.38 40.45
C GLU A 105 1.97 -1.99 41.09
N ASP A 106 1.10 -2.60 40.29
CA ASP A 106 -0.13 -3.28 40.74
C ASP A 106 0.03 -4.79 41.01
N LEU A 107 1.28 -5.30 41.12
CA LEU A 107 1.63 -6.71 41.41
C LEU A 107 2.38 -6.89 42.74
#